data_AF-A0A948YF05-F1
#
_entry.id   AF-A0A948YF05-F1
#
_cell.length_a   1.000
_cell.length_b   1.000
_cell.length_c   1.000
_cell.angle_alpha   90.00
_cell.angle_beta   90.00
_cell.angle_gamma   90.00
#
_symmetry.space_group_name_H-M   'P 1'
#
loop_
_entity.id
_entity.type
_entity.pdbx_description
1 polymer ?
#
loop_
_entity_poly.entity_id
_entity_poly.type
_entity_poly.pdbx_seq_one_letter_code
_entity_poly.pdbx_strand_id
1 'polypeptide(L)'
;MNKNLLATLFIFSVPFSLMAAEPSAFGAGNLDHSDPYGLTTSEKVILENKNSLRKVEVKTNNQANEVESLRERLDGLQSIIENLSRKAHSNQVIIDQMNAKKAENADATSEYEKRLSGVSQTNSESIEKIKVLLAEISQQVDSINSKYVTKDELNALLGQMKSASSKGQKTSSAKEEKSVSTELSAMSTTEISSAAQAFYDKKYYTNAIEYYNYLIEKNYKPAFAHYMIADMNFRRKNYDEAISYYKQSATLYSDASYMPELMLNTAISMEATGDTANAKAFYKGVVAKYPDSSEAKKAQKQLNLIK
;
A
#
# COMPACT_ATOMS: atom_id res chain seq x y z
N MET A 1 107.56 37.79 26.43
CA MET A 1 108.04 38.36 27.71
C MET A 1 106.82 38.51 28.62
N ASN A 2 106.66 37.57 29.55
CA ASN A 2 105.48 37.42 30.42
C ASN A 2 105.36 38.58 31.40
N LYS A 3 104.17 39.19 31.53
CA LYS A 3 103.75 39.92 32.74
C LYS A 3 102.24 39.78 32.97
N ASN A 4 101.91 38.71 33.72
CA ASN A 4 100.96 38.59 34.83
C ASN A 4 99.63 39.37 34.74
N LEU A 5 98.57 38.61 34.47
CA LEU A 5 97.17 38.97 34.66
C LEU A 5 96.83 38.89 36.17
N LEU A 6 96.63 40.03 36.82
CA LEU A 6 96.16 40.11 38.21
C LEU A 6 94.63 40.19 38.19
N ALA A 7 93.96 39.05 38.29
CA ALA A 7 92.52 38.96 38.44
C ALA A 7 92.16 39.17 39.92
N THR A 8 91.67 40.35 40.26
CA THR A 8 91.13 40.67 41.59
C THR A 8 89.77 40.00 41.78
N LEU A 9 89.72 38.97 42.61
CA LEU A 9 88.50 38.29 43.03
C LEU A 9 87.82 39.15 44.11
N PHE A 10 86.73 39.85 43.76
CA PHE A 10 85.88 40.53 44.74
C PHE A 10 85.05 39.46 45.47
N ILE A 11 85.50 39.04 46.66
CA ILE A 11 84.66 38.29 47.60
C ILE A 11 83.70 39.29 48.23
N PHE A 12 82.51 39.42 47.65
CA PHE A 12 81.41 40.13 48.29
C PHE A 12 80.88 39.22 49.40
N SER A 13 81.31 39.45 50.65
CA SER A 13 80.65 38.91 51.82
C SER A 13 79.30 39.61 51.95
N VAL A 14 78.26 39.06 51.33
CA VAL A 14 76.89 39.50 51.60
C VAL A 14 76.61 39.12 53.07
N PRO A 15 76.34 40.09 53.97
CA PRO A 15 75.89 39.73 55.30
C PRO A 15 74.54 39.02 55.13
N PHE A 16 74.49 37.74 55.49
CA PHE A 16 73.23 37.02 55.64
C PHE A 16 72.57 37.59 56.89
N SER A 17 71.94 38.76 56.76
CA SER A 17 71.13 39.35 57.80
C SER A 17 69.95 38.40 58.01
N LEU A 18 70.06 37.55 59.03
CA LEU A 18 68.91 36.90 59.65
C LEU A 18 68.03 38.01 60.23
N MET A 19 67.19 38.58 59.37
CA MET A 19 66.01 39.34 59.78
C MET A 19 65.05 38.32 60.39
N ALA A 20 65.28 37.95 61.65
CA ALA A 20 64.24 37.39 62.48
C ALA A 20 63.24 38.53 62.75
N ALA A 21 62.36 38.77 61.79
CA ALA A 21 61.20 39.61 62.01
C ALA A 21 60.39 38.94 63.11
N GLU A 22 60.27 39.59 64.27
CA GLU A 22 59.35 39.14 65.30
C GLU A 22 57.95 39.10 64.67
N PRO A 23 57.23 37.97 64.77
CA PRO A 23 55.89 37.89 64.22
C PRO A 23 55.05 38.97 64.91
N SER A 24 54.52 39.89 64.10
CA SER A 24 53.65 40.96 64.56
C SER A 24 52.59 40.41 65.52
N ALA A 25 52.41 41.00 66.71
CA ALA A 25 51.31 40.62 67.59
C ALA A 25 49.93 41.09 67.05
N PHE A 26 49.95 42.00 66.06
CA PHE A 26 48.75 42.54 65.43
C PHE A 26 48.18 41.53 64.45
N GLY A 27 47.03 40.94 64.79
CA GLY A 27 46.34 39.93 63.97
C GLY A 27 46.42 38.50 64.52
N ALA A 28 47.17 38.26 65.60
CA ALA A 28 47.14 36.99 66.31
C ALA A 28 45.72 36.67 66.82
N GLY A 29 45.27 35.42 66.69
CA GLY A 29 43.90 35.02 67.07
C GLY A 29 42.84 35.20 65.98
N ASN A 30 43.16 35.81 64.83
CA ASN A 30 42.18 36.06 63.78
C ASN A 30 41.90 34.79 62.93
N LEU A 31 40.73 34.18 63.15
CA LEU A 31 40.26 32.96 62.46
C LEU A 31 39.78 33.16 61.01
N ASP A 32 39.66 34.41 60.57
CA ASP A 32 39.24 34.78 59.21
C ASP A 32 40.43 35.17 58.32
N HIS A 33 41.64 35.23 58.87
CA HIS A 33 42.85 35.47 58.10
C HIS A 33 43.16 34.29 57.16
N SER A 34 43.78 34.57 56.01
CA SER A 34 44.21 33.54 55.05
C SER A 34 45.25 32.57 55.62
N ASP A 35 46.05 33.05 56.58
CA ASP A 35 46.99 32.26 57.37
C ASP A 35 46.92 32.66 58.87
N PRO A 36 46.01 32.05 59.65
CA PRO A 36 45.83 32.37 61.07
C PRO A 36 47.03 31.92 61.92
N TYR A 37 47.56 32.82 62.77
CA TYR A 37 48.65 32.51 63.70
C TYR A 37 48.32 32.98 65.14
N GLY A 38 49.09 32.50 66.11
CA GLY A 38 48.88 32.84 67.52
C GLY A 38 47.61 32.24 68.15
N LEU A 39 47.03 31.20 67.55
CA LEU A 39 45.81 30.56 68.03
C LEU A 39 46.03 29.69 69.29
N THR A 40 45.11 29.80 70.24
CA THR A 40 44.97 28.86 71.37
C THR A 40 44.49 27.49 70.90
N THR A 41 44.60 26.46 71.77
CA THR A 41 44.15 25.09 71.43
C THR A 41 42.67 25.04 71.05
N SER A 42 41.82 25.78 71.76
CA SER A 42 40.38 25.83 71.47
C SER A 42 40.10 26.53 70.12
N GLU A 43 40.80 27.62 69.82
CA GLU A 43 40.67 28.33 68.53
C GLU A 43 41.14 27.48 67.35
N LYS A 44 42.19 26.65 67.53
CA LYS A 44 42.61 25.68 66.50
C LYS A 44 41.51 24.65 66.20
N VAL A 45 40.84 24.11 67.22
CA VAL A 45 39.72 23.19 67.03
C VAL A 45 38.54 23.87 66.34
N ILE A 46 38.25 25.13 66.68
CA ILE A 46 37.22 25.93 65.99
C ILE A 46 37.58 26.13 64.52
N LEU A 47 38.84 26.44 64.20
CA LEU A 47 39.31 26.57 62.82
C LEU A 47 39.18 25.25 62.04
N GLU A 48 39.56 24.13 62.66
CA GLU A 48 39.43 22.79 62.07
C GLU A 48 37.97 22.41 61.81
N ASN A 49 37.09 22.68 62.77
CA ASN A 49 35.64 22.49 62.62
C ASN A 49 35.07 23.37 61.51
N LYS A 50 35.45 24.64 61.44
CA LYS A 50 35.03 25.57 60.38
C LYS A 50 35.46 25.07 59.00
N ASN A 51 36.70 24.59 58.87
CA ASN A 51 37.20 24.01 57.62
C ASN A 51 36.48 22.71 57.26
N SER A 52 36.17 21.86 58.24
CA SER A 52 35.41 20.63 58.04
C SER A 52 33.96 20.92 57.63
N LEU A 53 33.32 21.93 58.23
CA LEU A 53 31.99 22.39 57.85
C LEU A 53 31.96 22.93 56.41
N ARG A 54 32.95 23.73 56.00
CA ARG A 54 33.07 24.17 54.59
C ARG A 54 33.23 22.99 53.64
N LYS A 55 34.03 21.97 53.99
CA LYS A 55 34.15 20.74 53.18
C LYS A 55 32.82 20.00 53.09
N VAL A 56 32.06 19.93 54.19
CA VAL A 56 30.73 19.32 54.20
C VAL A 56 29.77 20.13 53.32
N GLU A 57 29.74 21.45 53.45
CA GLU A 57 28.92 22.35 52.62
C GLU A 57 29.19 22.15 51.12
N VAL A 58 30.46 22.13 50.71
CA VAL A 58 30.84 21.86 49.32
C VAL A 58 30.37 20.47 48.87
N LYS A 59 30.56 19.44 49.71
CA LYS A 59 30.08 18.08 49.39
C LYS A 59 28.55 18.04 49.28
N THR A 60 27.83 18.73 50.15
CA THR A 60 26.37 18.81 50.14
C THR A 60 25.87 19.52 48.89
N ASN A 61 26.50 20.62 48.50
CA ASN A 61 26.16 21.32 47.24
C ASN A 61 26.42 20.44 46.02
N ASN A 62 27.55 19.72 45.99
CA ASN A 62 27.84 18.77 44.92
C ASN A 62 26.81 17.63 44.88
N GLN A 63 26.44 17.08 46.04
CA GLN A 63 25.39 16.06 46.13
C GLN A 63 24.02 16.58 45.67
N ALA A 64 23.67 17.82 46.00
CA ALA A 64 22.44 18.44 45.52
C ALA A 64 22.42 18.54 43.98
N ASN A 65 23.54 18.93 43.38
CA ASN A 65 23.67 18.99 41.91
C ASN A 65 23.57 17.59 41.27
N GLU A 66 24.19 16.56 41.86
CA GLU A 66 24.07 15.18 41.38
C GLU A 66 22.62 14.67 41.47
N VAL A 67 21.92 14.98 42.56
CA VAL A 67 20.50 14.62 42.72
C VAL A 67 19.63 15.30 41.68
N GLU A 68 19.89 16.57 41.37
CA GLU A 68 19.14 17.29 40.34
C GLU A 68 19.41 16.71 38.96
N SER A 69 20.67 16.41 38.63
CA SER A 69 21.01 15.71 37.38
C SER A 69 20.33 14.34 37.27
N LEU A 70 20.24 13.59 38.37
CA LEU A 70 19.52 12.31 38.40
C LEU A 70 18.02 12.49 38.17
N ARG A 71 17.40 13.56 38.70
CA ARG A 71 15.99 13.88 38.45
C ARG A 71 15.73 14.20 36.98
N GLU A 72 16.54 15.06 36.37
CA GLU A 72 16.44 15.37 34.94
C GLU A 72 16.56 14.10 34.08
N ARG A 73 17.47 13.20 34.44
CA ARG A 73 17.62 11.90 33.75
C ARG A 73 16.40 11.00 33.95
N LEU A 74 15.81 10.98 35.14
CA LEU A 74 14.58 10.21 35.41
C LEU A 74 13.40 10.73 34.60
N ASP A 75 13.23 12.05 34.50
CA ASP A 75 12.20 12.67 33.67
C ASP A 75 12.39 12.34 32.19
N GLY A 76 13.64 12.39 31.71
CA GLY A 76 13.99 11.96 30.36
C GLY A 76 13.65 10.48 30.10
N LEU A 77 13.97 9.60 31.06
CA LEU A 77 13.62 8.18 30.96
C LEU A 77 12.11 7.94 30.98
N GLN A 78 11.35 8.70 31.79
CA GLN A 78 9.89 8.61 31.80
C GLN A 78 9.30 8.97 30.43
N SER A 79 9.79 10.05 29.80
CA SER A 79 9.37 10.43 28.45
C SER A 79 9.66 9.35 27.41
N ILE A 80 10.84 8.72 27.49
CA ILE A 80 11.21 7.61 26.60
C ILE A 80 10.28 6.40 26.82
N ILE A 81 9.96 6.07 28.07
CA ILE A 81 9.05 4.96 28.42
C ILE A 81 7.64 5.24 27.90
N GLU A 82 7.12 6.46 28.07
CA GLU A 82 5.81 6.85 27.55
C GLU A 82 5.75 6.72 26.03
N ASN A 83 6.79 7.18 25.32
CA ASN A 83 6.89 7.03 23.88
C ASN A 83 6.98 5.56 23.45
N LEU A 84 7.78 4.75 24.15
CA LEU A 84 7.91 3.33 23.86
C LEU A 84 6.59 2.59 24.09
N SER A 85 5.84 2.93 25.14
CA SER A 85 4.51 2.40 25.43
C SER A 85 3.51 2.74 24.32
N ARG A 86 3.49 4.00 23.85
CA ARG A 86 2.68 4.41 22.69
C ARG A 86 3.03 3.63 21.43
N LYS A 87 4.33 3.44 21.17
CA LYS A 87 4.80 2.68 20.01
C LYS A 87 4.45 1.19 20.11
N ALA A 88 4.57 0.60 21.30
CA ALA A 88 4.15 -0.78 21.57
C ALA A 88 2.65 -0.96 21.33
N HIS A 89 1.82 -0.03 21.81
CA HIS A 89 0.38 -0.05 21.54
C HIS A 89 0.07 0.10 20.05
N SER A 90 0.74 1.02 19.34
CA SER A 90 0.58 1.14 17.89
C SER A 90 0.99 -0.13 17.15
N ASN A 91 2.06 -0.79 17.57
CA ASN A 91 2.49 -2.06 16.99
C ASN A 91 1.46 -3.16 17.23
N GLN A 92 0.86 -3.22 18.43
CA GLN A 92 -0.20 -4.17 18.75
C GLN A 92 -1.41 -4.00 17.81
N VAL A 93 -1.87 -2.76 17.62
CA VAL A 93 -2.98 -2.46 16.70
C VAL A 93 -2.66 -2.87 15.26
N ILE A 94 -1.42 -2.64 14.79
CA ILE A 94 -0.99 -3.06 13.45
C ILE A 94 -1.01 -4.60 13.32
N ILE A 95 -0.56 -5.33 14.35
CA ILE A 95 -0.58 -6.80 14.37
C ILE A 95 -2.02 -7.31 14.31
N ASP A 96 -2.94 -6.73 15.08
CA ASP A 96 -4.35 -7.12 15.09
C ASP A 96 -4.99 -6.89 13.71
N GLN A 97 -4.71 -5.75 13.07
CA GLN A 97 -5.14 -5.47 11.70
C GLN A 97 -4.55 -6.46 10.67
N MET A 98 -3.28 -6.85 10.84
CA MET A 98 -2.63 -7.81 9.96
C MET A 98 -3.26 -9.20 10.09
N ASN A 99 -3.59 -9.62 11.32
CA ASN A 99 -4.28 -10.87 11.58
C ASN A 99 -5.69 -10.88 10.98
N ALA A 100 -6.45 -9.78 11.12
CA ALA A 100 -7.76 -9.63 10.49
C ALA A 100 -7.68 -9.72 8.96
N LYS A 101 -6.72 -9.02 8.33
CA LYS A 101 -6.50 -9.11 6.87
C LYS A 101 -6.06 -10.51 6.43
N LYS A 102 -5.27 -11.21 7.25
CA LYS A 102 -4.85 -12.59 6.95
C LYS A 102 -6.06 -13.53 6.97
N ALA A 103 -6.98 -13.37 7.92
CA ALA A 103 -8.23 -14.14 7.97
C ALA A 103 -9.11 -13.85 6.74
N GLU A 104 -9.33 -12.58 6.40
CA GLU A 104 -10.10 -12.17 5.22
C GLU A 104 -9.51 -12.75 3.91
N ASN A 105 -8.18 -12.71 3.76
CA ASN A 105 -7.51 -13.30 2.60
C ASN A 105 -7.62 -14.82 2.56
N ALA A 106 -7.58 -15.50 3.70
CA ALA A 106 -7.76 -16.94 3.78
C ALA A 106 -9.18 -17.34 3.34
N ASP A 107 -10.19 -16.61 3.81
CA ASP A 107 -11.58 -16.82 3.43
C ASP A 107 -11.79 -16.57 1.93
N ALA A 108 -11.23 -15.48 1.40
CA ALA A 108 -11.29 -15.17 -0.03
C ALA A 108 -10.61 -16.26 -0.90
N THR A 109 -9.50 -16.83 -0.42
CA THR A 109 -8.80 -17.92 -1.12
C THR A 109 -9.63 -19.20 -1.12
N SER A 110 -10.21 -19.57 0.02
CA SER A 110 -11.12 -20.72 0.14
C SER A 110 -12.35 -20.58 -0.76
N GLU A 111 -12.93 -19.38 -0.82
CA GLU A 111 -14.07 -19.11 -1.70
C GLU A 111 -13.67 -19.20 -3.18
N TYR A 112 -12.49 -18.71 -3.54
CA TYR A 112 -11.93 -18.82 -4.89
C TYR A 112 -11.75 -20.30 -5.29
N GLU A 113 -11.17 -21.13 -4.42
CA GLU A 113 -11.02 -22.56 -4.64
C GLU A 113 -12.37 -23.26 -4.84
N LYS A 114 -13.36 -22.94 -4.00
CA LYS A 114 -14.71 -23.50 -4.12
C LYS A 114 -15.39 -23.11 -5.44
N ARG A 115 -15.25 -21.86 -5.87
CA ARG A 115 -15.78 -21.38 -7.17
C ARG A 115 -15.06 -22.03 -8.33
N LEU A 116 -13.73 -22.13 -8.28
CA LEU A 116 -12.94 -22.77 -9.31
C LEU A 116 -13.33 -24.25 -9.46
N SER A 117 -13.49 -24.95 -8.34
CA SER A 117 -14.01 -26.32 -8.32
C SER A 117 -15.42 -26.42 -8.91
N GLY A 118 -16.32 -25.48 -8.59
CA GLY A 118 -17.67 -25.43 -9.15
C GLY A 118 -17.67 -25.22 -10.67
N VAL A 119 -16.89 -24.25 -11.17
CA VAL A 119 -16.74 -23.99 -12.61
C VAL A 119 -16.12 -25.19 -13.32
N SER A 120 -15.09 -25.81 -12.74
CA SER A 120 -14.48 -27.02 -13.30
C SER A 120 -15.48 -28.16 -13.41
N GLN A 121 -16.33 -28.35 -12.40
CA GLN A 121 -17.39 -29.36 -12.40
C GLN A 121 -18.43 -29.08 -13.50
N THR A 122 -18.94 -27.85 -13.58
CA THR A 122 -19.90 -27.45 -14.62
C THR A 122 -19.32 -27.61 -16.02
N ASN A 123 -18.04 -27.27 -16.22
CA ASN A 123 -17.37 -27.47 -17.50
C ASN A 123 -17.25 -28.96 -17.84
N SER A 124 -16.92 -29.81 -16.87
CA SER A 124 -16.88 -31.26 -17.08
C SER A 124 -18.24 -31.80 -17.52
N GLU A 125 -19.33 -31.35 -16.90
CA GLU A 125 -20.70 -31.73 -17.26
C GLU A 125 -21.09 -31.24 -18.66
N SER A 126 -20.75 -30.00 -19.00
CA SER A 126 -20.98 -29.44 -20.34
C SER A 126 -20.20 -30.21 -21.42
N ILE A 127 -18.96 -30.61 -21.14
CA ILE A 127 -18.16 -31.43 -22.06
C ILE A 127 -18.83 -32.79 -22.29
N GLU A 128 -19.35 -33.44 -21.24
CA GLU A 128 -20.09 -34.70 -21.40
C GLU A 128 -21.36 -34.53 -22.23
N LYS A 129 -22.12 -33.45 -22.02
CA LYS A 129 -23.30 -33.15 -22.86
C LYS A 129 -22.91 -32.93 -24.32
N ILE A 130 -21.83 -32.21 -24.59
CA ILE A 130 -21.31 -32.00 -25.95
C ILE A 130 -20.91 -33.33 -26.59
N LYS A 131 -20.28 -34.24 -25.84
CA LYS A 131 -19.95 -35.58 -26.37
C LYS A 131 -21.20 -36.37 -26.77
N VAL A 132 -22.25 -36.34 -25.95
CA VAL A 132 -23.54 -37.00 -26.26
C VAL A 132 -24.15 -36.39 -27.53
N LEU A 133 -24.26 -35.07 -27.60
CA LEU A 133 -24.77 -34.37 -28.79
C LEU A 133 -23.94 -34.66 -30.04
N LEU A 134 -22.62 -34.74 -29.91
CA LEU A 134 -21.75 -35.10 -31.03
C LEU A 134 -21.99 -36.53 -31.51
N ALA A 135 -22.25 -37.47 -30.60
CA ALA A 135 -22.63 -38.83 -30.96
C ALA A 135 -23.99 -38.88 -31.68
N GLU A 136 -24.98 -38.11 -31.21
CA GLU A 136 -26.28 -37.99 -31.87
C GLU A 136 -26.17 -37.38 -33.27
N ILE A 137 -25.38 -36.31 -33.43
CA ILE A 137 -25.09 -35.71 -34.74
C ILE A 137 -24.40 -36.72 -35.64
N SER A 138 -23.44 -37.50 -35.14
CA SER A 138 -22.78 -38.55 -35.91
C SER A 138 -23.79 -39.58 -36.42
N GLN A 139 -24.69 -40.05 -35.56
CA GLN A 139 -25.76 -40.97 -35.96
C GLN A 139 -26.73 -40.36 -36.96
N GLN A 140 -27.07 -39.08 -36.82
CA GLN A 140 -27.89 -38.38 -37.80
C GLN A 140 -27.18 -38.23 -39.14
N VAL A 141 -25.89 -37.90 -39.15
CA VAL A 141 -25.07 -37.84 -40.37
C VAL A 141 -25.01 -39.21 -41.05
N ASP A 142 -24.84 -40.30 -40.29
CA ASP A 142 -24.88 -41.66 -40.84
C ASP A 142 -26.28 -42.02 -41.37
N SER A 143 -27.35 -41.58 -40.70
CA SER A 143 -28.73 -41.76 -41.17
C SER A 143 -29.01 -40.94 -42.44
N ILE A 144 -28.50 -39.72 -42.52
CA ILE A 144 -28.59 -38.87 -43.70
C ILE A 144 -27.81 -39.52 -44.83
N ASN A 145 -26.57 -39.94 -44.59
CA ASN A 145 -25.70 -40.55 -45.61
C ASN A 145 -26.25 -41.88 -46.14
N SER A 146 -26.87 -42.71 -45.27
CA SER A 146 -27.54 -43.95 -45.69
C SER A 146 -28.88 -43.74 -46.40
N LYS A 147 -29.56 -42.60 -46.14
CA LYS A 147 -30.77 -42.18 -46.87
C LYS A 147 -30.47 -41.24 -48.04
N TYR A 148 -29.21 -40.85 -48.23
CA TYR A 148 -28.79 -39.91 -49.26
C TYR A 148 -28.76 -40.65 -50.58
N VAL A 149 -29.75 -40.34 -51.42
CA VAL A 149 -29.83 -40.85 -52.78
C VAL A 149 -28.83 -40.06 -53.62
N THR A 150 -27.88 -40.75 -54.25
CA THR A 150 -26.88 -40.10 -55.10
C THR A 150 -27.55 -39.39 -56.28
N LYS A 151 -26.90 -38.37 -56.85
CA LYS A 151 -27.45 -37.55 -57.95
C LYS A 151 -27.90 -38.41 -59.15
N ASP A 152 -27.26 -39.56 -59.33
CA ASP A 152 -27.55 -40.53 -60.38
C ASP A 152 -28.81 -41.37 -60.06
N GLU A 153 -28.99 -41.80 -58.82
CA GLU A 153 -30.20 -42.50 -58.35
C GLU A 153 -31.43 -41.57 -58.32
N LEU A 154 -31.23 -40.29 -57.98
CA LEU A 154 -32.29 -39.27 -58.00
C LEU A 154 -32.79 -39.02 -59.43
N ASN A 155 -31.89 -39.01 -60.42
CA ASN A 155 -32.26 -38.88 -61.83
C ASN A 155 -33.01 -40.11 -62.35
N ALA A 156 -32.67 -41.32 -61.87
CA ALA A 156 -33.40 -42.55 -62.17
C ALA A 156 -34.83 -42.55 -61.55
N LEU A 157 -34.98 -42.03 -60.33
CA LEU A 157 -36.27 -41.87 -59.65
C LEU A 157 -37.13 -40.74 -60.25
N LEU A 158 -36.53 -39.63 -60.70
CA LEU A 158 -37.23 -38.54 -61.40
C LEU A 158 -37.82 -38.97 -62.75
N GLY A 159 -37.22 -39.96 -63.42
CA GLY A 159 -37.80 -40.62 -64.58
C GLY A 159 -39.07 -41.42 -64.27
N GLN A 160 -39.20 -41.95 -63.05
CA GLN A 160 -40.35 -42.75 -62.59
C GLN A 160 -41.45 -41.90 -61.93
N MET A 161 -41.12 -40.72 -61.40
CA MET A 161 -42.03 -39.88 -60.61
C MET A 161 -42.90 -38.89 -61.42
N LYS A 162 -42.68 -38.73 -62.73
CA LYS A 162 -43.60 -37.96 -63.61
C LYS A 162 -45.02 -38.56 -63.72
N SER A 163 -45.29 -39.69 -63.06
CA SER A 163 -46.55 -40.43 -63.10
C SER A 163 -47.37 -40.40 -61.79
N ALA A 164 -46.96 -39.65 -60.75
CA ALA A 164 -47.72 -39.60 -59.49
C ALA A 164 -47.82 -38.17 -58.93
N SER A 165 -49.06 -37.69 -58.86
CA SER A 165 -49.48 -36.33 -58.57
C SER A 165 -49.53 -36.00 -57.06
N SER A 166 -49.32 -34.70 -56.77
CA SER A 166 -50.05 -33.86 -55.81
C SER A 166 -49.59 -33.67 -54.35
N LYS A 167 -49.69 -32.38 -53.96
CA LYS A 167 -49.93 -31.77 -52.62
C LYS A 167 -48.80 -31.67 -51.58
N GLY A 168 -48.32 -30.42 -51.39
CA GLY A 168 -48.73 -29.59 -50.23
C GLY A 168 -47.87 -29.52 -48.95
N GLN A 169 -47.31 -28.33 -48.71
CA GLN A 169 -47.32 -27.55 -47.44
C GLN A 169 -46.02 -27.37 -46.58
N LYS A 170 -45.96 -26.14 -46.02
CA LYS A 170 -44.95 -25.33 -45.30
C LYS A 170 -44.45 -25.82 -43.91
N THR A 171 -43.31 -25.26 -43.45
CA THR A 171 -42.96 -24.57 -42.14
C THR A 171 -41.45 -24.75 -41.81
N SER A 172 -40.57 -23.74 -41.66
CA SER A 172 -40.31 -22.65 -40.67
C SER A 172 -39.28 -22.98 -39.54
N SER A 173 -38.15 -22.24 -39.57
CA SER A 173 -37.31 -21.65 -38.50
C SER A 173 -36.65 -22.43 -37.34
N ALA A 174 -35.30 -22.33 -37.31
CA ALA A 174 -34.45 -21.59 -36.36
C ALA A 174 -34.27 -22.01 -34.86
N LYS A 175 -33.01 -22.37 -34.56
CA LYS A 175 -32.05 -21.79 -33.58
C LYS A 175 -32.33 -21.91 -32.06
N GLU A 176 -31.42 -22.58 -31.33
CA GLU A 176 -31.35 -22.61 -29.85
C GLU A 176 -29.92 -22.41 -29.33
N GLU A 177 -29.71 -21.28 -28.63
CA GLU A 177 -28.71 -21.04 -27.56
C GLU A 177 -29.30 -19.90 -26.72
N LYS A 178 -30.03 -20.23 -25.63
CA LYS A 178 -30.92 -19.24 -24.99
C LYS A 178 -31.27 -19.51 -23.51
N SER A 179 -30.32 -19.87 -22.65
CA SER A 179 -30.66 -20.04 -21.22
C SER A 179 -30.53 -18.74 -20.39
N VAL A 180 -29.50 -17.89 -20.60
CA VAL A 180 -29.32 -16.68 -19.77
C VAL A 180 -29.97 -15.43 -20.36
N SER A 181 -29.97 -15.27 -21.69
CA SER A 181 -30.61 -14.13 -22.37
C SER A 181 -32.13 -14.04 -22.13
N THR A 182 -32.77 -15.17 -21.79
CA THR A 182 -34.22 -15.26 -21.58
C THR A 182 -34.63 -14.61 -20.25
N GLU A 183 -33.85 -14.82 -19.18
CA GLU A 183 -34.10 -14.16 -17.88
C GLU A 183 -33.83 -12.66 -17.94
N LEU A 184 -32.71 -12.22 -18.56
CA LEU A 184 -32.43 -10.79 -18.71
C LEU A 184 -33.45 -10.08 -19.63
N SER A 185 -34.01 -10.76 -20.64
CA SER A 185 -35.01 -10.16 -21.52
C SER A 185 -36.36 -9.87 -20.87
N ALA A 186 -36.64 -10.49 -19.72
CA ALA A 186 -37.86 -10.26 -18.95
C ALA A 186 -37.74 -9.10 -17.95
N MET A 187 -36.51 -8.67 -17.64
CA MET A 187 -36.23 -7.59 -16.69
C MET A 187 -36.14 -6.23 -17.41
N SER A 188 -36.53 -5.16 -16.73
CA SER A 188 -36.31 -3.80 -17.23
C SER A 188 -34.81 -3.43 -17.18
N THR A 189 -34.36 -2.52 -18.04
CA THR A 189 -32.95 -2.07 -18.07
C THR A 189 -32.50 -1.47 -16.72
N THR A 190 -33.41 -0.85 -15.97
CA THR A 190 -33.14 -0.34 -14.62
C THR A 190 -32.92 -1.47 -13.62
N GLU A 191 -33.72 -2.54 -13.66
CA GLU A 191 -33.53 -3.71 -12.78
C GLU A 191 -32.24 -4.44 -13.10
N ILE A 192 -31.91 -4.58 -14.39
CA ILE A 192 -30.64 -5.17 -14.85
C ILE A 192 -29.46 -4.32 -14.34
N SER A 193 -29.55 -2.99 -14.41
CA SER A 193 -28.53 -2.08 -13.87
C SER A 193 -28.35 -2.24 -12.36
N SER A 194 -29.44 -2.38 -11.60
CA SER A 194 -29.38 -2.61 -10.15
C SER A 194 -28.78 -3.99 -9.83
N ALA A 195 -29.13 -5.01 -10.60
CA ALA A 195 -28.56 -6.35 -10.45
C ALA A 195 -27.06 -6.37 -10.80
N ALA A 196 -26.65 -5.69 -11.88
CA ALA A 196 -25.25 -5.54 -12.27
C ALA A 196 -24.43 -4.90 -11.14
N GLN A 197 -24.95 -3.82 -10.55
CA GLN A 197 -24.33 -3.16 -9.41
C GLN A 197 -24.26 -4.08 -8.18
N ALA A 198 -25.34 -4.81 -7.87
CA ALA A 198 -25.35 -5.74 -6.75
C ALA A 198 -24.34 -6.89 -6.92
N PHE A 199 -24.15 -7.39 -8.14
CA PHE A 199 -23.09 -8.36 -8.44
C PHE A 199 -21.70 -7.74 -8.30
N TYR A 200 -21.53 -6.51 -8.78
CA TYR A 200 -20.27 -5.76 -8.63
C TYR A 200 -19.90 -5.57 -7.15
N ASP A 201 -20.84 -5.15 -6.31
CA ASP A 201 -20.63 -4.92 -4.87
C ASP A 201 -20.25 -6.22 -4.14
N LYS A 202 -20.83 -7.35 -4.57
CA LYS A 202 -20.49 -8.70 -4.10
C LYS A 202 -19.17 -9.24 -4.68
N LYS A 203 -18.49 -8.49 -5.54
CA LYS A 203 -17.30 -8.91 -6.30
C LYS A 203 -17.54 -10.09 -7.26
N TYR A 204 -18.79 -10.31 -7.67
CA TYR A 204 -19.17 -11.35 -8.63
C TYR A 204 -19.00 -10.81 -10.05
N TYR A 205 -17.74 -10.53 -10.41
CA TYR A 205 -17.42 -9.77 -11.62
C TYR A 205 -17.82 -10.46 -12.92
N THR A 206 -17.78 -11.79 -13.01
CA THR A 206 -18.22 -12.50 -14.22
C THR A 206 -19.70 -12.23 -14.51
N ASN A 207 -20.56 -12.38 -13.50
CA ASN A 207 -21.99 -12.09 -13.61
C ASN A 207 -22.24 -10.61 -13.87
N ALA A 208 -21.56 -9.72 -13.14
CA ALA A 208 -21.71 -8.29 -13.36
C ALA A 208 -21.33 -7.87 -14.80
N ILE A 209 -20.23 -8.40 -15.35
CA ILE A 209 -19.80 -8.14 -16.74
C ILE A 209 -20.88 -8.56 -17.73
N GLU A 210 -21.48 -9.74 -17.55
CA GLU A 210 -22.57 -10.22 -18.42
C GLU A 210 -23.78 -9.26 -18.43
N TYR A 211 -24.17 -8.76 -17.25
CA TYR A 211 -25.27 -7.80 -17.13
C TYR A 211 -24.90 -6.44 -17.73
N TYR A 212 -23.69 -5.94 -17.52
CA TYR A 212 -23.23 -4.69 -18.14
C TYR A 212 -23.09 -4.81 -19.66
N ASN A 213 -22.67 -5.97 -20.19
CA ASN A 213 -22.68 -6.24 -21.64
C ASN A 213 -24.11 -6.18 -22.19
N TYR A 214 -25.07 -6.77 -21.50
CA TYR A 214 -26.48 -6.66 -21.89
C TYR A 214 -26.98 -5.21 -21.90
N LEU A 215 -26.58 -4.38 -20.92
CA LEU A 215 -26.91 -2.96 -20.90
C LEU A 215 -26.30 -2.19 -22.09
N ILE A 216 -25.08 -2.56 -22.50
CA ILE A 216 -24.44 -2.01 -23.71
C ILE A 216 -25.25 -2.38 -24.95
N GLU A 217 -25.64 -3.64 -25.11
CA GLU A 217 -26.47 -4.11 -26.22
C GLU A 217 -27.83 -3.40 -26.29
N LYS A 218 -28.40 -3.07 -25.12
CA LYS A 218 -29.65 -2.30 -25.01
C LYS A 218 -29.46 -0.78 -25.08
N ASN A 219 -28.23 -0.32 -25.33
CA ASN A 219 -27.87 1.10 -25.38
C ASN A 219 -28.27 1.87 -24.11
N TYR A 220 -28.27 1.21 -22.95
CA TYR A 220 -28.60 1.81 -21.67
C TYR A 220 -27.32 2.24 -20.95
N LYS A 221 -27.07 3.55 -20.92
CA LYS A 221 -25.87 4.16 -20.29
C LYS A 221 -24.56 3.46 -20.70
N PRO A 222 -24.30 3.27 -22.01
CA PRO A 222 -23.19 2.44 -22.48
C PRO A 222 -21.82 2.95 -21.98
N ALA A 223 -21.61 4.26 -21.89
CA ALA A 223 -20.35 4.81 -21.37
C ALA A 223 -20.04 4.33 -19.94
N PHE A 224 -21.05 4.34 -19.06
CA PHE A 224 -20.91 3.87 -17.69
C PHE A 224 -20.76 2.34 -17.62
N ALA A 225 -21.47 1.59 -18.45
CA ALA A 225 -21.33 0.14 -18.50
C ALA A 225 -19.90 -0.28 -18.93
N HIS A 226 -19.33 0.36 -19.95
CA HIS A 226 -17.92 0.14 -20.34
C HIS A 226 -16.96 0.50 -19.20
N TYR A 227 -17.21 1.60 -18.47
CA TYR A 227 -16.41 1.98 -17.31
C TYR A 227 -16.42 0.90 -16.23
N MET A 228 -17.61 0.38 -15.88
CA MET A 228 -17.74 -0.68 -14.87
C MET A 228 -17.07 -1.97 -15.31
N ILE A 229 -17.18 -2.36 -16.59
CA ILE A 229 -16.46 -3.52 -17.13
C ILE A 229 -14.94 -3.32 -17.04
N ALA A 230 -14.45 -2.14 -17.38
CA ALA A 230 -13.04 -1.82 -17.25
C ALA A 230 -12.56 -1.88 -15.80
N ASP A 231 -13.31 -1.32 -14.86
CA ASP A 231 -12.98 -1.32 -13.43
C ASP A 231 -12.93 -2.74 -12.85
N MET A 232 -13.87 -3.60 -13.24
CA MET A 232 -13.84 -5.02 -12.85
C MET A 232 -12.63 -5.76 -13.42
N ASN A 233 -12.25 -5.50 -14.68
CA ASN A 233 -11.04 -6.08 -15.27
C ASN A 233 -9.77 -5.55 -14.59
N PHE A 234 -9.72 -4.25 -14.29
CA PHE A 234 -8.63 -3.61 -13.56
C PHE A 234 -8.42 -4.26 -12.18
N ARG A 235 -9.50 -4.46 -11.41
CA ARG A 235 -9.46 -5.14 -10.11
C ARG A 235 -8.99 -6.60 -10.21
N ARG A 236 -9.26 -7.26 -11.33
CA ARG A 236 -8.79 -8.62 -11.64
C ARG A 236 -7.38 -8.67 -12.24
N LYS A 237 -6.73 -7.51 -12.43
CA LYS A 237 -5.41 -7.34 -13.07
C LYS A 237 -5.37 -7.72 -14.55
N ASN A 238 -6.54 -7.75 -15.20
CA ASN A 238 -6.69 -7.88 -16.64
C ASN A 238 -6.50 -6.49 -17.28
N TYR A 239 -5.26 -6.01 -17.26
CA TYR A 239 -4.94 -4.60 -17.55
C TYR A 239 -5.18 -4.24 -19.03
N ASP A 240 -4.90 -5.14 -19.97
CA ASP A 240 -5.13 -4.91 -21.40
C ASP A 240 -6.63 -4.76 -21.71
N GLU A 241 -7.48 -5.64 -21.17
CA GLU A 241 -8.92 -5.53 -21.29
C GLU A 241 -9.44 -4.25 -20.62
N ALA A 242 -8.93 -3.91 -19.43
CA ALA A 242 -9.32 -2.69 -18.73
C ALA A 242 -9.03 -1.44 -19.58
N ILE A 243 -7.85 -1.34 -20.20
CA ILE A 243 -7.49 -0.22 -21.10
C ILE A 243 -8.47 -0.13 -22.27
N SER A 244 -8.80 -1.26 -22.90
CA SER A 244 -9.74 -1.30 -24.03
C SER A 244 -11.13 -0.76 -23.65
N TYR A 245 -11.68 -1.22 -22.53
CA TYR A 245 -13.00 -0.79 -22.07
C TYR A 245 -12.99 0.66 -21.53
N TYR A 246 -11.93 1.10 -20.86
CA TYR A 246 -11.80 2.51 -20.45
C TYR A 246 -11.75 3.45 -21.65
N LYS A 247 -11.03 3.07 -22.72
CA LYS A 247 -11.02 3.82 -23.99
C LYS A 247 -12.43 3.93 -24.58
N GLN A 248 -13.20 2.85 -24.59
CA GLN A 248 -14.57 2.85 -25.09
C GLN A 248 -15.48 3.77 -24.26
N SER A 249 -15.39 3.70 -22.93
CA SER A 249 -16.10 4.59 -22.02
C SER A 249 -15.79 6.08 -22.27
N ALA A 250 -14.50 6.44 -22.33
CA ALA A 250 -14.07 7.82 -22.55
C ALA A 250 -14.44 8.35 -23.95
N THR A 251 -14.46 7.48 -24.97
CA THR A 251 -14.91 7.83 -26.32
C THR A 251 -16.40 8.15 -26.35
N LEU A 252 -17.20 7.43 -25.57
CA LEU A 252 -18.65 7.65 -25.49
C LEU A 252 -19.01 8.87 -24.63
N TYR A 253 -18.25 9.15 -23.57
CA TYR A 253 -18.52 10.27 -22.69
C TYR A 253 -17.26 10.78 -21.95
N SER A 254 -16.70 11.89 -22.42
CA SER A 254 -15.43 12.47 -21.92
C SER A 254 -15.56 13.32 -20.65
N ASP A 255 -16.78 13.69 -20.28
CA ASP A 255 -17.08 14.61 -19.17
C ASP A 255 -17.75 13.90 -17.97
N ALA A 256 -17.51 12.59 -17.86
CA ALA A 256 -18.02 11.77 -16.78
C ALA A 256 -17.44 12.16 -15.41
N SER A 257 -18.24 12.04 -14.35
CA SER A 257 -17.75 12.25 -12.98
C SER A 257 -16.66 11.26 -12.57
N TYR A 258 -16.68 10.05 -13.14
CA TYR A 258 -15.67 9.01 -12.93
C TYR A 258 -14.41 9.18 -13.81
N MET A 259 -14.33 10.24 -14.63
CA MET A 259 -13.21 10.43 -15.56
C MET A 259 -11.84 10.54 -14.87
N PRO A 260 -11.67 11.23 -13.72
CA PRO A 260 -10.40 11.24 -13.00
C PRO A 260 -9.94 9.83 -12.61
N GLU A 261 -10.87 8.99 -12.14
CA GLU A 261 -10.59 7.61 -11.72
C GLU A 261 -10.28 6.71 -12.93
N LEU A 262 -11.09 6.82 -13.99
CA LEU A 262 -10.86 6.14 -15.27
C LEU A 262 -9.45 6.44 -15.81
N MET A 263 -9.07 7.71 -15.89
CA MET A 263 -7.77 8.11 -16.42
C MET A 263 -6.62 7.62 -15.53
N LEU A 264 -6.78 7.68 -14.20
CA LEU A 264 -5.79 7.16 -13.26
C LEU A 264 -5.62 5.65 -13.40
N ASN A 265 -6.72 4.88 -13.41
CA ASN A 265 -6.67 3.43 -13.54
C ASN A 265 -6.13 3.01 -14.91
N THR A 266 -6.43 3.76 -15.97
CA THR A 266 -5.82 3.55 -17.30
C THR A 266 -4.30 3.72 -17.25
N ALA A 267 -3.80 4.77 -16.59
CA ALA A 267 -2.37 4.99 -16.41
C ALA A 267 -1.70 3.86 -15.63
N ILE A 268 -2.34 3.38 -14.55
CA ILE A 268 -1.85 2.25 -13.74
C ILE A 268 -1.82 0.97 -14.58
N SER A 269 -2.85 0.72 -15.38
CA SER A 269 -2.88 -0.43 -16.30
C SER A 269 -1.73 -0.35 -17.31
N MET A 270 -1.50 0.81 -17.92
CA MET A 270 -0.40 1.01 -18.88
C MET A 270 0.98 0.82 -18.23
N GLU A 271 1.17 1.30 -17.00
CA GLU A 271 2.40 1.06 -16.25
C GLU A 271 2.60 -0.44 -16.00
N ALA A 272 1.55 -1.14 -15.58
CA ALA A 272 1.59 -2.57 -15.28
C ALA A 272 1.84 -3.44 -16.53
N THR A 273 1.42 -3.00 -17.72
CA THR A 273 1.68 -3.68 -18.99
C THR A 273 3.01 -3.28 -19.65
N GLY A 274 3.78 -2.40 -19.00
CA GLY A 274 5.11 -1.97 -19.46
C GLY A 274 5.10 -0.76 -20.40
N ASP A 275 3.94 -0.18 -20.70
CA ASP A 275 3.81 1.06 -21.46
C ASP A 275 4.01 2.29 -20.56
N THR A 276 5.21 2.38 -20.00
CA THR A 276 5.57 3.44 -19.05
C THR A 276 5.51 4.84 -19.67
N ALA A 277 5.78 4.97 -20.98
CA ALA A 277 5.74 6.24 -21.68
C ALA A 277 4.32 6.83 -21.71
N ASN A 278 3.33 6.02 -22.12
CA ASN A 278 1.94 6.46 -22.12
C ASN A 278 1.39 6.59 -20.70
N ALA A 279 1.78 5.71 -19.77
CA ALA A 279 1.41 5.85 -18.36
C ALA A 279 1.80 7.23 -17.80
N LYS A 280 3.05 7.67 -18.00
CA LYS A 280 3.52 9.02 -17.60
C LYS A 280 2.67 10.13 -18.23
N ALA A 281 2.30 10.01 -19.50
CA ALA A 281 1.46 10.99 -20.18
C ALA A 281 0.06 11.06 -19.56
N PHE A 282 -0.57 9.91 -19.28
CA PHE A 282 -1.87 9.86 -18.63
C PHE A 282 -1.84 10.40 -17.20
N TYR A 283 -0.85 10.06 -16.38
CA TYR A 283 -0.72 10.63 -15.03
C TYR A 283 -0.61 12.15 -15.05
N LYS A 284 0.21 12.71 -15.96
CA LYS A 284 0.30 14.16 -16.16
C LYS A 284 -1.04 14.75 -16.58
N GLY A 285 -1.77 14.06 -17.46
CA GLY A 285 -3.12 14.43 -17.87
C GLY A 285 -4.11 14.49 -16.71
N VAL A 286 -4.08 13.52 -15.79
CA VAL A 286 -4.92 13.53 -14.57
C VAL A 286 -4.60 14.76 -13.71
N VAL A 287 -3.32 15.02 -13.44
CA VAL A 287 -2.88 16.16 -12.63
C VAL A 287 -3.27 17.50 -13.27
N ALA A 288 -3.11 17.62 -14.59
CA ALA A 288 -3.41 18.85 -15.31
C ALA A 288 -4.91 19.12 -15.44
N LYS A 289 -5.72 18.10 -15.71
CA LYS A 289 -7.16 18.24 -15.97
C LYS A 289 -8.00 18.23 -14.68
N TYR A 290 -7.52 17.57 -13.63
CA TYR A 290 -8.25 17.38 -12.38
C TYR A 290 -7.39 17.70 -11.13
N PRO A 291 -6.77 18.89 -11.05
CA PRO A 291 -5.76 19.20 -10.03
C PRO A 291 -6.23 19.02 -8.58
N ASP A 292 -7.51 19.28 -8.29
CA ASP A 292 -8.07 19.19 -6.94
C ASP A 292 -8.57 17.78 -6.56
N SER A 293 -8.53 16.83 -7.49
CA SER A 293 -9.04 15.46 -7.28
C SER A 293 -8.12 14.62 -6.38
N SER A 294 -8.69 13.59 -5.76
CA SER A 294 -7.92 12.59 -5.01
C SER A 294 -6.98 11.81 -5.95
N GLU A 295 -7.43 11.64 -7.19
CA GLU A 295 -6.78 10.91 -8.26
C GLU A 295 -5.53 11.64 -8.75
N ALA A 296 -5.57 12.98 -8.84
CA ALA A 296 -4.39 13.78 -9.15
C ALA A 296 -3.28 13.63 -8.11
N LYS A 297 -3.63 13.58 -6.81
CA LYS A 297 -2.64 13.32 -5.74
C LYS A 297 -2.00 11.95 -5.89
N LYS A 298 -2.79 10.92 -6.21
CA LYS A 298 -2.30 9.56 -6.49
C LYS A 298 -1.41 9.52 -7.73
N ALA A 299 -1.83 10.18 -8.82
CA ALA A 299 -1.08 10.28 -10.07
C ALA A 299 0.27 10.98 -9.86
N GLN A 300 0.29 12.08 -9.11
CA GLN A 300 1.53 12.81 -8.80
C GLN A 300 2.49 11.94 -7.98
N LYS A 301 1.97 11.18 -7.01
CA LYS A 301 2.79 10.23 -6.25
C LYS A 301 3.40 9.17 -7.16
N GLN A 302 2.63 8.61 -8.09
CA GLN A 302 3.13 7.60 -9.01
C GLN A 302 4.18 8.17 -9.96
N LEU A 303 3.99 9.37 -10.51
CA LEU A 303 4.98 10.05 -11.35
C LEU A 303 6.35 10.20 -10.68
N ASN A 304 6.38 10.43 -9.36
CA ASN A 304 7.63 10.56 -8.62
C ASN A 304 8.36 9.22 -8.41
N LEU A 305 7.64 8.09 -8.56
CA LEU A 305 8.18 6.74 -8.41
C LEU A 305 8.72 6.19 -9.75
N ILE A 306 8.13 6.62 -10.86
CA ILE A 306 8.53 6.16 -12.19
C ILE A 306 9.79 6.91 -12.64
N LYS A 307 10.92 6.21 -12.66
CA LYS A 307 12.21 6.73 -13.17
C LYS A 307 12.13 7.04 -14.67
#